data_AF-A0AA38PMI4-F1
#
_entry.id   AF-A0AA38PMI4-F1
#
_cell.length_a   1.000
_cell.length_b   1.000
_cell.length_c   1.000
_cell.angle_alpha   90.00
_cell.angle_beta   90.00
_cell.angle_gamma   90.00
#
_symmetry.space_group_name_H-M   'P 1'
#
loop_
_entity.id
_entity.type
_entity.pdbx_description
1 polymer ?
#
loop_
_entity_poly.entity_id
_entity_poly.type
_entity_poly.pdbx_seq_one_letter_code
_entity_poly.pdbx_strand_id
1 'polypeptide(L)'
;YYPVGSERATYDKLLGDTQIELDRCQKEIDHLEILCNKLIASKQLLQANKRLLHSILSPMNKLPLDLLGNIFEHVCYDQNHISGFNVPPPSNVPPLKLSRVCYGWRSLVFSMPILW
;
A
#
# COMPACT_ATOMS: atom_id res chain seq x y z
N TYR A 1 -21.17 -51.05 39.93
CA TYR A 1 -19.70 -51.09 39.99
C TYR A 1 -19.23 -49.70 40.39
N TYR A 2 -18.79 -49.52 41.63
CA TYR A 2 -18.28 -48.23 42.14
C TYR A 2 -16.76 -48.25 41.94
N PRO A 3 -16.13 -47.24 41.31
CA PRO A 3 -14.69 -47.30 41.11
C PRO A 3 -14.00 -47.26 42.47
N VAL A 4 -13.13 -48.25 42.71
CA VAL A 4 -12.30 -48.30 43.92
C VAL A 4 -11.47 -47.01 43.96
N GLY A 5 -11.40 -46.34 45.11
CA GLY A 5 -10.85 -44.97 45.22
C GLY A 5 -9.45 -44.75 44.61
N SER A 6 -8.68 -45.83 44.41
CA SER A 6 -7.40 -45.83 43.68
C SER A 6 -7.53 -45.42 42.21
N GLU A 7 -8.58 -45.84 41.50
CA GLU A 7 -8.74 -45.55 40.06
C GLU A 7 -9.15 -44.09 39.85
N ARG A 8 -10.02 -43.54 40.72
CA ARG A 8 -10.40 -42.12 40.66
C ARG A 8 -9.19 -41.19 40.82
N ALA A 9 -8.34 -41.47 41.81
CA ALA A 9 -7.13 -40.68 42.02
C ALA A 9 -6.17 -40.71 40.82
N THR A 10 -6.08 -41.85 40.11
CA THR A 10 -5.26 -41.93 38.88
C THR A 10 -5.83 -41.12 37.73
N TYR A 11 -7.16 -41.12 37.56
CA TYR A 11 -7.82 -40.31 36.52
C TYR A 11 -7.72 -38.82 36.82
N ASP A 12 -7.91 -38.41 38.08
CA ASP A 12 -7.79 -37.01 38.49
C ASP A 12 -6.37 -36.48 38.28
N LYS A 13 -5.35 -37.29 38.59
CA LYS A 13 -3.96 -36.95 38.31
C LYS A 13 -3.71 -36.82 36.81
N LEU A 14 -4.16 -37.78 36.00
CA LEU A 14 -3.98 -37.74 34.55
C LEU A 14 -4.66 -36.53 33.91
N LEU A 15 -5.86 -36.17 34.39
CA LEU A 15 -6.56 -34.96 33.98
C LEU A 15 -5.76 -33.70 34.33
N GLY A 16 -5.21 -33.63 35.55
CA GLY A 16 -4.36 -32.53 35.98
C GLY A 16 -3.10 -32.38 35.12
N ASP A 17 -2.38 -33.49 34.89
CA ASP A 17 -1.18 -33.51 34.04
C ASP A 17 -1.52 -33.10 32.59
N THR A 18 -2.66 -33.58 32.06
CA THR A 18 -3.14 -33.19 30.72
C THR A 18 -3.47 -31.69 30.65
N GLN A 19 -4.09 -31.14 31.69
CA GLN A 19 -4.43 -29.71 31.74
C GLN A 19 -3.17 -28.84 31.77
N ILE A 20 -2.14 -29.25 32.51
CA ILE A 20 -0.85 -28.54 32.56
C ILE A 20 -0.20 -28.50 31.18
N GLU A 21 -0.20 -29.62 30.46
CA GLU A 21 0.37 -29.68 29.11
C GLU A 21 -0.44 -28.84 28.10
N LEU A 22 -1.77 -28.83 28.22
CA LEU A 22 -2.63 -27.95 27.43
C LEU A 22 -2.32 -26.47 27.69
N ASP A 23 -2.20 -26.07 28.95
CA ASP A 23 -1.88 -24.70 29.33
C ASP A 23 -0.49 -24.29 28.83
N ARG A 24 0.47 -25.23 28.83
CA ARG A 24 1.81 -24.99 28.26
C ARG A 24 1.74 -24.77 26.75
N CYS A 25 1.02 -25.63 26.04
CA CYS A 25 0.82 -25.50 24.60
C CYS A 25 0.14 -24.18 24.25
N GLN A 26 -0.89 -23.79 25.00
CA GLN A 26 -1.60 -22.53 24.76
C GLN A 26 -0.68 -21.31 24.93
N LYS A 27 0.15 -21.29 25.98
CA LYS A 27 1.13 -20.20 26.20
C LYS A 27 2.12 -20.08 25.05
N GLU A 28 2.59 -21.21 24.51
CA GLU A 28 3.51 -21.19 23.37
C GLU A 28 2.81 -20.70 22.10
N ILE A 29 1.56 -21.09 21.87
CA ILE A 29 0.73 -20.57 20.77
C ILE A 29 0.60 -19.05 20.89
N ASP A 30 0.18 -18.54 22.05
CA ASP A 30 0.01 -17.11 22.28
C ASP A 30 1.31 -16.34 22.05
N HIS A 31 2.44 -16.90 22.52
CA HIS A 31 3.75 -16.31 22.33
C HIS A 31 4.15 -16.24 20.84
N LEU A 32 3.96 -17.33 20.09
CA LEU A 32 4.25 -17.40 18.67
C LEU A 32 3.34 -16.46 17.86
N GLU A 33 2.06 -16.34 18.22
CA GLU A 33 1.14 -15.39 17.59
C GLU A 33 1.60 -13.94 17.77
N ILE A 34 2.05 -13.57 18.97
CA ILE A 34 2.62 -12.23 19.24
C ILE A 34 3.83 -11.98 18.34
N LEU A 35 4.74 -12.94 18.23
CA LEU A 35 5.93 -12.81 17.38
C LEU A 35 5.56 -12.72 15.89
N CYS A 36 4.61 -13.53 15.44
CA CYS A 36 4.12 -13.52 14.07
C CYS A 36 3.51 -12.15 13.73
N ASN A 37 2.66 -11.61 14.62
CA ASN A 37 2.05 -10.30 14.45
C ASN A 37 3.09 -9.17 14.37
N LYS A 38 4.14 -9.20 15.20
CA LYS A 38 5.25 -8.26 15.12
C LYS A 38 5.97 -8.31 13.78
N LEU A 39 6.24 -9.52 13.26
CA LEU A 39 6.89 -9.71 11.97
C LEU A 39 6.00 -9.24 10.80
N ILE A 40 4.70 -9.51 10.85
CA ILE A 40 3.73 -9.03 9.86
C ILE A 40 3.72 -7.50 9.82
N ALA A 41 3.63 -6.84 10.97
CA ALA A 41 3.65 -5.38 11.06
C ALA A 41 4.95 -4.80 10.48
N SER A 42 6.10 -5.38 10.84
CA SER A 42 7.40 -4.96 10.31
C SER A 42 7.48 -5.12 8.78
N LYS A 43 7.01 -6.25 8.25
CA LYS A 43 6.94 -6.50 6.80
C LYS A 43 6.07 -5.45 6.10
N GLN A 44 4.90 -5.13 6.65
CA GLN A 44 4.00 -4.14 6.08
C GLN A 44 4.64 -2.74 6.03
N LEU A 45 5.33 -2.34 7.10
CA LEU A 45 6.08 -1.07 7.14
C LEU A 45 7.17 -1.04 6.07
N LEU A 46 7.98 -2.09 5.96
CA LEU A 46 9.03 -2.18 4.94
C LEU A 46 8.47 -2.15 3.52
N GLN A 47 7.35 -2.80 3.27
CA GLN A 47 6.66 -2.76 1.98
C GLN A 47 6.15 -1.34 1.65
N ALA A 48 5.61 -0.62 2.63
CA ALA A 48 5.20 0.77 2.46
C ALA A 48 6.40 1.67 2.11
N ASN A 49 7.51 1.54 2.85
CA ASN A 49 8.73 2.29 2.58
C ASN A 49 9.30 1.98 1.19
N LYS A 50 9.32 0.70 0.79
CA LYS A 50 9.75 0.30 -0.55
C LYS A 50 8.90 0.96 -1.63
N ARG A 51 7.57 0.99 -1.49
CA ARG A 51 6.68 1.66 -2.45
C ARG A 51 6.96 3.16 -2.53
N LEU A 52 7.17 3.82 -1.40
CA LEU A 52 7.50 5.24 -1.35
C LEU A 52 8.84 5.52 -2.08
N LEU A 53 9.88 4.75 -1.80
CA LEU A 53 11.17 4.89 -2.46
C LEU A 53 11.08 4.64 -3.97
N HIS A 54 10.32 3.63 -4.40
CA HIS A 54 10.06 3.43 -5.84
C HIS A 54 9.33 4.60 -6.47
N SER A 55 8.36 5.20 -5.77
CA SER A 55 7.68 6.40 -6.24
C SER A 55 8.67 7.56 -6.40
N ILE A 56 9.52 7.81 -5.40
CA ILE A 56 10.54 8.87 -5.44
C ILE A 56 11.53 8.64 -6.57
N LEU A 57 12.03 7.41 -6.73
CA LEU A 57 13.01 7.05 -7.75
C LEU A 57 12.41 6.83 -9.14
N SER A 58 11.08 6.93 -9.28
CA SER A 58 10.39 6.79 -10.55
C SER A 58 11.00 7.72 -11.60
N PRO A 59 11.20 7.26 -12.85
CA PRO A 59 11.74 8.09 -13.93
C PRO A 59 11.03 9.44 -14.09
N MET A 60 9.73 9.51 -13.76
CA MET A 60 8.96 10.76 -13.80
C MET A 60 9.50 11.85 -12.87
N ASN A 61 10.15 11.51 -11.76
CA ASN A 61 10.78 12.49 -10.85
C ASN A 61 12.22 12.82 -11.26
N LYS A 62 12.80 12.07 -12.19
CA LYS A 62 14.15 12.30 -12.72
C LYS A 62 14.13 13.02 -14.07
N LEU A 63 12.96 13.20 -14.65
CA LEU A 63 12.83 13.91 -15.91
C LEU A 63 13.10 15.40 -15.68
N PRO A 64 14.07 16.00 -16.40
CA PRO A 64 14.25 17.45 -16.40
C PRO A 64 12.94 18.16 -16.73
N LEU A 65 12.68 19.29 -16.07
CA LEU A 65 11.46 20.07 -16.28
C LEU A 65 11.30 20.49 -17.75
N ASP A 66 12.40 20.78 -18.45
CA ASP A 66 12.38 21.14 -19.87
C ASP A 66 11.87 20.00 -20.75
N LEU A 67 12.33 18.76 -20.50
CA LEU A 67 11.85 17.59 -21.23
C LEU A 67 10.40 17.28 -20.90
N LEU A 68 9.99 17.46 -19.63
CA LEU A 68 8.60 17.30 -19.23
C LEU A 68 7.70 18.35 -19.90
N GLY A 69 8.17 19.60 -20.01
CA GLY A 69 7.50 20.68 -20.71
C GLY A 69 7.30 20.38 -22.20
N ASN A 70 8.34 19.89 -22.88
CA ASN A 70 8.25 19.49 -24.29
C ASN A 70 7.21 18.37 -24.50
N ILE A 71 7.15 17.39 -23.60
CA ILE A 71 6.13 16.34 -23.64
C ILE A 71 4.73 16.94 -23.47
N PHE A 72 4.56 17.88 -22.53
CA PHE A 72 3.27 18.54 -22.33
C PHE A 72 2.84 19.33 -23.56
N GLU A 73 3.77 20.05 -24.19
CA GLU A 73 3.50 20.80 -25.42
C GLU A 73 3.01 19.88 -26.54
N HIS A 74 3.71 18.76 -26.78
CA HIS A 74 3.27 17.77 -27.78
C HIS A 74 1.89 17.19 -27.47
N VAL A 75 1.64 16.80 -26.22
CA VAL A 75 0.36 16.21 -25.81
C VAL A 75 -0.80 17.21 -25.91
N CYS A 76 -0.56 18.48 -25.56
CA CYS A 76 -1.57 19.53 -25.65
C CYS A 76 -1.83 19.96 -27.10
N TYR A 77 -0.78 20.06 -27.91
CA TYR A 77 -0.87 20.47 -29.32
C TYR A 77 -1.66 19.46 -30.16
N ASP A 78 -1.36 18.16 -30.04
CA ASP A 78 -2.02 17.11 -30.82
C ASP A 78 -3.53 17.02 -30.55
N GLN A 79 -3.97 17.32 -29.33
CA GLN A 79 -5.40 17.25 -28.97
C GLN A 79 -6.19 18.47 -29.47
N ASN A 80 -5.55 19.64 -29.59
CA ASN A 80 -6.17 20.87 -30.07
C ASN A 80 -6.48 20.83 -31.58
N HIS A 81 -5.76 20.01 -32.36
CA HIS A 81 -6.01 19.84 -33.81
C HIS A 81 -7.09 18.81 -34.15
N ILE A 82 -7.43 17.89 -33.24
CA ILE A 82 -8.38 16.79 -33.49
C ILE A 82 -9.84 17.23 -33.28
N SER A 83 -10.08 18.33 -32.54
CA SER A 83 -11.42 18.84 -32.25
C SER A 83 -11.77 20.02 -33.16
N GLY A 84 -12.29 19.73 -34.35
CA GLY A 84 -12.91 20.75 -35.19
C GLY A 84 -14.00 21.50 -34.41
N PHE A 85 -13.83 22.82 -34.26
CA PHE A 85 -14.77 23.85 -33.75
C PHE A 85 -15.55 23.60 -32.44
N ASN A 86 -15.39 22.46 -31.78
CA ASN A 86 -16.07 22.13 -30.54
C ASN A 86 -15.10 22.25 -29.37
N VAL A 87 -15.30 23.28 -28.54
CA VAL A 87 -14.57 23.45 -27.28
C VAL A 87 -14.80 22.20 -26.41
N PRO A 88 -13.75 21.44 -26.06
CA PRO A 88 -13.91 20.28 -25.19
C PRO A 88 -14.48 20.71 -23.83
N PRO A 89 -15.29 19.87 -23.15
CA PRO A 89 -15.63 20.13 -21.76
C PRO A 89 -14.35 20.31 -20.93
N PRO A 90 -14.36 21.11 -19.85
CA PRO A 90 -13.16 21.42 -19.06
C PRO A 90 -12.45 20.17 -18.51
N SER A 91 -13.17 19.07 -18.34
CA SER A 91 -12.60 17.76 -17.98
C SER A 91 -11.74 17.11 -19.06
N ASN A 92 -11.83 17.58 -20.31
CA ASN A 92 -11.14 17.07 -21.48
C ASN A 92 -9.99 17.94 -21.99
N VAL A 93 -9.77 19.11 -21.39
CA VAL A 93 -8.65 20.00 -21.71
C VAL A 93 -7.33 19.35 -21.24
N PRO A 94 -6.38 19.04 -22.13
CA PRO A 94 -5.16 18.30 -21.77
C PRO A 94 -4.32 18.96 -20.66
N PRO A 95 -4.08 20.30 -20.66
CA PRO A 95 -3.42 20.97 -19.54
C PRO A 95 -4.07 20.69 -18.19
N LEU A 96 -5.41 20.74 -18.13
CA LEU A 96 -6.17 20.47 -16.91
C LEU A 96 -6.04 19.02 -16.47
N LYS A 97 -6.00 18.05 -17.40
CA LYS A 97 -5.72 16.64 -17.08
C LYS A 97 -4.33 16.45 -16.49
N LEU A 98 -3.31 17.04 -17.11
CA LEU A 98 -1.91 16.96 -16.64
C LEU A 98 -1.74 17.58 -15.24
N SER A 99 -2.42 18.70 -14.98
CA SER A 99 -2.37 19.39 -13.67
C SER A 99 -2.91 18.59 -12.47
N ARG A 100 -3.58 17.45 -12.72
CA ARG A 100 -4.15 16.60 -11.65
C ARG A 100 -3.20 15.51 -11.17
N VAL A 101 -2.07 15.27 -11.84
CA VAL A 101 -1.14 14.17 -11.52
C VAL A 101 -0.42 14.40 -10.20
N CYS A 102 0.28 15.52 -10.05
CA CYS A 102 0.96 15.90 -8.81
C CYS A 102 1.17 17.43 -8.73
N TYR A 103 1.64 17.91 -7.58
CA TYR A 103 1.93 19.33 -7.40
C TYR A 103 2.97 19.87 -8.40
N GLY A 104 4.04 19.11 -8.68
CA GLY A 104 5.07 19.53 -9.63
C GLY A 104 4.53 19.72 -11.05
N TRP A 105 3.72 18.77 -11.52
CA TRP A 105 3.07 18.85 -12.84
C TRP A 105 2.09 20.01 -12.92
N ARG A 106 1.32 20.23 -11.84
CA ARG A 106 0.44 21.41 -11.74
C ARG A 106 1.21 22.72 -11.85
N SER A 107 2.27 22.87 -11.06
CA SER A 107 3.11 24.07 -11.07
C SER A 107 3.72 24.32 -12.46
N LEU A 108 4.19 23.26 -13.12
CA LEU A 108 4.78 23.37 -14.45
C LEU A 108 3.73 23.77 -15.50
N VAL A 109 2.55 23.12 -15.51
CA VAL A 109 1.46 23.46 -16.43
C VAL A 109 1.04 24.92 -16.31
N PHE A 110 0.87 25.44 -15.09
CA PHE A 110 0.49 26.83 -14.89
C PHE A 110 1.61 27.84 -15.18
N SER A 111 2.87 27.40 -15.20
CA SER A 111 4.01 28.22 -15.61
C SER A 111 4.23 28.31 -17.12
N MET A 112 3.50 27.49 -17.91
CA MET A 112 3.67 27.39 -19.36
C MET A 112 2.38 27.84 -20.10
N PRO A 113 2.26 29.15 -20.44
CA PRO A 113 1.11 29.67 -21.17
C PRO A 113 0.86 29.02 -22.54
N ILE A 114 1.91 28.49 -23.18
CA ILE A 114 1.85 27.85 -24.50
C ILE A 114 1.00 26.57 -24.55
N LEU A 115 0.66 25.99 -23.39
CA LEU A 115 -0.09 24.75 -23.32
C LEU A 115 -1.61 24.93 -23.51
N TRP A 116 -2.12 26.17 -23.42
CA TRP A 116 -3.54 26.51 -23.52
C TRP A 116 -3.93 26.89 -24.94
#